data_AF-X0YHW2-F1
#
_entry.id   AF-X0YHW2-F1
#
_cell.length_a   1.000
_cell.length_b   1.000
_cell.length_c   1.000
_cell.angle_alpha   90.00
_cell.angle_beta   90.00
_cell.angle_gamma   90.00
#
_symmetry.space_group_name_H-M   'P 1'
#
loop_
_entity.id
_entity.type
_entity.pdbx_description
1 polymer ?
#
loop_
_entity_poly.entity_id
_entity_poly.type
_entity_poly.pdbx_seq_one_letter_code
_entity_poly.pdbx_strand_id
1 'polypeptide(L)'
;MKKEKTKVEKFFDKYAKDYVSDDLPPGIINARAAMSFANDITWHFMLKYIPQNKEVKILDAGAGDGYWTQKLIELGYKNVTLLDLSQKC
;
A
#
# COMPACT_ATOMS: atom_id res chain seq x y z
N MET A 1 25.02 2.21 -15.71
CA MET A 1 24.23 1.24 -16.51
C MET A 1 22.96 0.89 -15.74
N LYS A 2 21.77 1.00 -16.34
CA LYS A 2 20.55 0.46 -15.72
C LYS A 2 20.58 -1.06 -15.85
N LYS A 3 20.47 -1.76 -14.71
CA LYS A 3 20.38 -3.23 -14.66
C LYS A 3 19.13 -3.67 -15.44
N GLU A 4 19.24 -4.75 -16.21
CA GLU A 4 18.08 -5.30 -16.90
C GLU A 4 17.06 -5.82 -15.88
N LYS A 5 15.77 -5.47 -16.08
CA LYS A 5 14.68 -5.95 -15.22
C LYS A 5 14.47 -7.45 -15.38
N THR A 6 14.34 -8.13 -14.25
CA THR A 6 13.95 -9.52 -14.12
C THR A 6 12.52 -9.75 -14.62
N LYS A 7 12.17 -11.02 -14.84
CA LYS A 7 10.81 -11.43 -15.20
C LYS A 7 9.78 -11.00 -14.13
N VAL A 8 10.17 -11.03 -12.86
CA VAL A 8 9.30 -10.67 -11.73
C VAL A 8 9.03 -9.17 -11.72
N GLU A 9 10.07 -8.35 -11.85
CA GLU A 9 9.92 -6.88 -11.96
C GLU A 9 9.03 -6.50 -13.14
N LYS A 10 9.22 -7.13 -14.31
CA LYS A 10 8.38 -6.89 -15.49
C LYS A 10 6.91 -7.28 -15.26
N PHE A 11 6.64 -8.31 -14.47
CA PHE A 11 5.28 -8.74 -14.14
C PHE A 11 4.58 -7.72 -13.24
N PHE A 12 5.22 -7.28 -12.17
CA PHE A 12 4.62 -6.29 -11.25
C PHE A 12 4.49 -4.91 -11.90
N ASP A 13 5.50 -4.45 -12.65
CA ASP A 13 5.42 -3.22 -13.45
C ASP A 13 4.20 -3.18 -14.38
N LYS A 14 3.73 -4.34 -14.88
CA LYS A 14 2.59 -4.42 -15.82
C LYS A 14 1.28 -4.01 -15.15
N TYR A 15 1.11 -4.34 -13.87
CA TYR A 15 -0.13 -4.15 -13.12
C TYR A 15 -0.09 -2.94 -12.18
N ALA A 16 1.08 -2.36 -11.95
CA ALA A 16 1.24 -1.31 -10.96
C ALA A 16 0.41 -0.04 -11.23
N LYS A 17 0.14 0.28 -12.50
CA LYS A 17 -0.79 1.37 -12.90
C LYS A 17 -2.23 1.17 -12.39
N ASP A 18 -2.58 -0.06 -12.03
CA ASP A 18 -3.91 -0.44 -11.56
C ASP A 18 -3.97 -0.52 -10.03
N TYR A 19 -2.87 -0.21 -9.31
CA TYR A 19 -2.81 -0.21 -7.85
C TYR A 19 -3.70 0.85 -7.18
N VAL A 20 -4.20 1.82 -7.96
CA VAL A 20 -5.00 2.97 -7.50
C VAL A 20 -5.96 2.63 -6.37
N SER A 21 -5.64 3.16 -5.20
CA SER A 21 -6.31 2.98 -3.92
C SER A 21 -7.37 4.05 -3.63
N ASP A 22 -8.06 4.55 -4.65
CA ASP A 22 -9.11 5.55 -4.44
C ASP A 22 -10.25 4.99 -3.59
N ASP A 23 -10.69 5.79 -2.61
CA ASP A 23 -11.96 5.61 -1.92
C ASP A 23 -13.08 5.71 -2.95
N LEU A 24 -13.64 4.56 -3.33
CA LEU A 24 -14.72 4.54 -4.31
C LEU A 24 -16.00 5.05 -3.64
N PRO A 25 -16.75 5.97 -4.30
CA PRO A 25 -17.99 6.48 -3.74
C PRO A 25 -19.01 5.34 -3.54
N PRO A 26 -19.84 5.41 -2.49
CA PRO A 26 -20.85 4.41 -2.21
C PRO A 26 -21.81 4.26 -3.41
N GLY A 27 -22.14 3.01 -3.77
CA GLY A 27 -23.06 2.67 -4.86
C GLY A 27 -22.42 2.06 -6.10
N ILE A 28 -21.07 2.03 -6.19
CA ILE A 28 -20.35 1.29 -7.23
C ILE A 28 -20.08 -0.14 -6.73
N ILE A 29 -20.70 -1.15 -7.35
CA ILE A 29 -20.41 -2.57 -7.04
C ILE A 29 -19.51 -3.14 -8.14
N ASN A 30 -18.20 -3.10 -7.91
CA ASN A 30 -17.20 -3.77 -8.74
C ASN A 30 -16.09 -4.36 -7.87
N ALA A 31 -15.16 -5.11 -8.48
CA ALA A 31 -14.05 -5.73 -7.76
C ALA A 31 -13.19 -4.72 -6.98
N ARG A 32 -13.03 -3.49 -7.50
CA ARG A 32 -12.27 -2.44 -6.80
C ARG A 32 -13.00 -1.95 -5.55
N ALA A 33 -14.32 -1.78 -5.60
CA ALA A 33 -15.11 -1.38 -4.43
C ALA A 33 -15.08 -2.46 -3.34
N ALA A 34 -15.13 -3.74 -3.73
CA ALA A 34 -14.95 -4.85 -2.80
C ALA A 34 -13.55 -4.83 -2.14
N MET A 35 -12.50 -4.50 -2.90
CA MET A 35 -11.15 -4.36 -2.37
C MET A 35 -10.98 -3.16 -1.42
N SER A 36 -11.57 -2.00 -1.74
CA SER A 36 -11.59 -0.83 -0.85
C SER A 36 -12.28 -1.16 0.48
N PHE A 37 -13.44 -1.82 0.46
CA PHE A 37 -14.11 -2.28 1.68
C PHE A 37 -13.26 -3.28 2.49
N ALA A 38 -12.59 -4.22 1.80
CA ALA A 38 -11.68 -5.15 2.46
C ALA A 38 -10.47 -4.44 3.10
N ASN A 39 -9.96 -3.38 2.45
CA ASN A 39 -8.91 -2.54 3.01
C ASN A 39 -9.38 -1.83 4.29
N ASP A 40 -10.58 -1.27 4.32
CA ASP A 40 -11.11 -0.60 5.52
C ASP A 40 -11.24 -1.55 6.72
N ILE A 41 -11.76 -2.76 6.46
CA ILE A 41 -11.82 -3.81 7.49
C ILE A 41 -10.42 -4.17 7.96
N THR A 42 -9.49 -4.40 7.04
CA THR A 42 -8.10 -4.75 7.34
C THR A 42 -7.46 -3.67 8.20
N TRP A 43 -7.64 -2.39 7.83
CA TRP A 43 -7.16 -1.25 8.59
C TRP A 43 -7.70 -1.25 10.02
N HIS A 44 -9.02 -1.38 10.17
CA HIS A 44 -9.68 -1.39 11.47
C HIS A 44 -9.09 -2.44 12.43
N PHE A 45 -8.80 -3.63 11.92
CA PHE A 45 -8.20 -4.68 12.75
C PHE A 45 -6.70 -4.50 12.96
N MET A 46 -5.96 -4.01 11.97
CA MET A 46 -4.52 -3.74 12.11
C MET A 46 -4.23 -2.73 13.22
N LEU A 47 -5.04 -1.67 13.37
CA LEU A 47 -4.85 -0.63 14.39
C LEU A 47 -4.72 -1.17 15.82
N LYS A 48 -5.32 -2.35 16.10
CA LYS A 48 -5.26 -3.01 17.41
C LYS A 48 -3.86 -3.53 17.75
N TYR A 49 -3.04 -3.78 16.74
CA TYR A 49 -1.74 -4.44 16.87
C TYR A 49 -0.55 -3.55 16.51
N ILE A 50 -0.79 -2.39 15.89
CA ILE A 50 0.28 -1.46 15.57
C ILE A 50 0.86 -0.88 16.88
N PRO A 51 2.21 -0.87 17.05
CA PRO A 51 2.84 -0.31 18.24
C PRO A 51 2.45 1.15 18.47
N GLN A 52 2.08 1.50 19.70
CA GLN A 52 1.65 2.87 20.02
C GLN A 52 2.79 3.91 19.97
N ASN A 53 4.04 3.47 20.13
CA ASN A 53 5.21 4.32 20.01
C ASN A 53 5.40 4.81 18.56
N LYS A 54 5.21 6.12 18.34
CA LYS A 54 5.29 6.77 17.02
C LYS A 54 6.72 6.89 16.44
N GLU A 55 7.72 6.63 17.28
CA GLU A 55 9.14 6.60 16.87
C GLU A 55 9.61 5.20 16.45
N VAL A 56 8.74 4.18 16.49
CA VAL A 56 9.09 2.82 16.03
C VAL A 56 9.45 2.82 14.54
N LYS A 57 10.39 1.95 14.15
CA LYS A 57 10.74 1.72 12.75
C LYS A 57 9.73 0.77 12.12
N ILE A 58 9.13 1.17 11.01
CA ILE A 58 8.16 0.38 10.25
C ILE A 58 8.72 0.14 8.84
N LEU A 59 8.61 -1.10 8.36
CA LEU A 59 8.84 -1.46 6.97
C LEU A 59 7.51 -1.85 6.33
N ASP A 60 7.07 -1.09 5.34
CA ASP A 60 5.95 -1.43 4.45
C ASP A 60 6.52 -2.12 3.21
N ALA A 61 6.45 -3.45 3.18
CA ALA A 61 7.04 -4.28 2.13
C ALA A 61 5.98 -4.75 1.14
N GLY A 62 6.18 -4.46 -0.16
CA GLY A 62 5.16 -4.64 -1.19
C GLY A 62 4.11 -3.53 -1.12
N ALA A 63 4.56 -2.30 -0.81
CA ALA A 63 3.70 -1.19 -0.49
C ALA A 63 2.90 -0.62 -1.68
N GLY A 64 3.20 -1.06 -2.91
CA GLY A 64 2.53 -0.60 -4.12
C GLY A 64 2.62 0.92 -4.29
N ASP A 65 1.46 1.57 -4.30
CA ASP A 65 1.31 3.02 -4.41
C ASP A 65 1.52 3.77 -3.08
N GLY A 66 1.66 3.05 -1.97
CA GLY A 66 1.91 3.61 -0.64
C GLY A 66 0.64 3.86 0.19
N TYR A 67 -0.52 3.32 -0.19
CA TYR A 67 -1.78 3.49 0.56
C TYR A 67 -1.65 3.30 2.09
N TRP A 68 -1.04 2.20 2.53
CA TRP A 68 -0.85 1.91 3.96
C TRP A 68 0.17 2.82 4.62
N THR A 69 1.29 3.08 3.92
CA THR A 69 2.31 4.02 4.35
C THR A 69 1.71 5.41 4.60
N GLN A 70 0.85 5.90 3.70
CA GLN A 70 0.17 7.19 3.90
C GLN A 70 -0.66 7.19 5.18
N LYS A 71 -1.50 6.18 5.40
CA LYS A 71 -2.30 6.09 6.63
C LYS A 71 -1.44 6.03 7.90
N LEU A 72 -0.30 5.35 7.86
CA LEU A 72 0.65 5.33 8.97
C LEU A 72 1.25 6.73 9.22
N ILE A 73 1.60 7.48 8.18
CA ILE A 73 2.08 8.86 8.31
C ILE A 73 0.99 9.75 8.92
N GLU A 74 -0.26 9.62 8.47
CA GLU A 74 -1.42 10.36 9.01
C GLU A 74 -1.69 10.04 10.49
N LEU A 75 -1.37 8.82 10.94
CA LEU A 75 -1.39 8.44 12.36
C LEU A 75 -0.19 8.96 13.18
N GLY A 76 0.72 9.70 12.56
CA GLY A 76 1.87 10.35 13.20
C GLY A 76 3.14 9.51 13.31
N TYR A 77 3.23 8.35 12.63
CA TYR A 77 4.49 7.59 12.59
C TYR A 77 5.54 8.31 11.74
N LYS A 78 6.77 8.40 12.25
CA LYS A 78 7.85 9.17 11.60
C LYS A 78 8.86 8.32 10.84
N ASN A 79 9.05 7.07 11.27
CA ASN A 79 10.13 6.20 10.77
C ASN A 79 9.56 5.06 9.92
N VAL A 80 8.88 5.40 8.82
CA VAL A 80 8.29 4.43 7.88
C VAL A 80 9.18 4.31 6.63
N THR A 81 9.62 3.10 6.32
CA THR A 81 10.32 2.76 5.06
C THR A 81 9.35 2.06 4.13
N LEU A 82 9.14 2.63 2.96
CA LEU A 82 8.35 2.05 1.88
C LEU A 82 9.28 1.27 0.94
N LEU A 83 8.96 0.01 0.68
CA LEU A 83 9.67 -0.82 -0.29
C LEU A 83 8.67 -1.49 -1.24
N ASP A 84 8.83 -1.25 -2.54
CA ASP A 84 8.15 -2.01 -3.58
C ASP A 84 9.11 -2.40 -4.70
N LEU A 85 8.80 -3.51 -5.38
CA LEU A 85 9.58 -4.01 -6.50
C LEU A 85 9.25 -3.26 -7.80
N SER A 86 8.00 -2.81 -7.95
CA SER A 86 7.57 -2.03 -9.09
C SER A 86 8.26 -0.67 -9.07
N GLN A 87 8.79 -0.26 -10.22
CA GLN A 87 9.32 1.10 -10.40
C GLN A 87 8.37 1.99 -11.19
N LYS A 88 7.19 1.48 -11.51
CA LYS A 88 6.12 2.21 -12.18
C LYS A 88 4.98 2.32 -11.18
N CYS A 89 4.64 3.53 -10.79
CA CYS A 89 3.44 3.86 -10.06
C CYS A 89 2.63 4.79 -10.98
#